data_AF-A0A662PK39-F1
#
_entry.id   AF-A0A662PK39-F1
#
_cell.length_a   1.000
_cell.length_b   1.000
_cell.length_c   1.000
_cell.angle_alpha   90.00
_cell.angle_beta   90.00
_cell.angle_gamma   90.00
#
_symmetry.space_group_name_H-M   'P 1'
#
loop_
_entity.id
_entity.type
_entity.pdbx_description
1 polymer ?
#
loop_
_entity_poly.entity_id
_entity_poly.type
_entity_poly.pdbx_seq_one_letter_code
_entity_poly.pdbx_strand_id
1 'polypeptide(L)'
;MPDFQYGVRKTIISVNIGGALIPVLFSLFLLLYSIPALEQNLTVAYLKVFVAFIVVTLVVHKFARPIKGLGIAVPFFIPPLTAALASAILFPIYVKTNPFIIAYVGGTLGTLVGADLLNLDKISEIGAPIVSIGGAGIFDGVYLTGITAIFLLWLIV
;
A
#
# COMPACT_ATOMS: atom_id res chain seq x y z
N MET A 1 40.61 18.35 -22.69
CA MET A 1 39.17 18.52 -23.02
C MET A 1 38.38 17.70 -22.02
N PRO A 2 37.35 18.24 -21.35
CA PRO A 2 36.47 17.40 -20.53
C PRO A 2 35.62 16.52 -21.46
N ASP A 3 35.64 15.22 -21.22
CA ASP A 3 34.92 14.19 -21.97
C ASP A 3 33.54 14.01 -21.33
N PHE A 4 32.48 14.48 -22.00
CA PHE A 4 31.09 14.29 -21.55
C PHE A 4 30.57 12.97 -22.08
N GLN A 5 30.74 11.90 -21.28
CA GLN A 5 30.12 10.61 -21.59
C GLN A 5 28.61 10.69 -21.32
N TYR A 6 27.81 10.67 -22.40
CA TYR A 6 26.38 10.38 -22.32
C TYR A 6 26.17 8.92 -21.92
N GLY A 7 26.29 8.62 -20.63
CA GLY A 7 25.99 7.30 -20.08
C GLY A 7 24.49 7.08 -20.00
N VAL A 8 23.99 6.00 -20.60
CA VAL A 8 22.62 5.52 -20.39
C VAL A 8 22.46 5.22 -18.89
N ARG A 9 21.72 6.06 -18.16
CA ARG A 9 21.39 5.78 -16.75
C ARG A 9 20.40 4.62 -16.71
N LYS A 10 20.88 3.43 -16.35
CA LYS A 10 20.04 2.28 -16.03
C LYS A 10 19.62 2.38 -14.56
N THR A 11 18.33 2.37 -14.31
CA THR A 11 17.77 2.22 -12.96
C THR A 11 17.28 0.79 -12.79
N ILE A 12 17.77 0.09 -11.78
CA ILE A 12 17.32 -1.25 -11.43
C ILE A 12 16.11 -1.13 -10.50
N ILE A 13 15.00 -1.77 -10.87
CA ILE A 13 13.80 -1.84 -10.03
C ILE A 13 13.83 -3.19 -9.29
N SER A 14 13.91 -3.14 -7.97
CA SER A 14 13.82 -4.32 -7.09
C SER A 14 12.46 -4.38 -6.37
N VAL A 15 12.09 -5.57 -5.88
CA VAL A 15 10.89 -5.77 -5.05
C VAL A 15 11.32 -6.16 -3.65
N ASN A 16 10.85 -5.44 -2.64
CA ASN A 16 11.16 -5.70 -1.24
C ASN A 16 10.38 -6.92 -0.72
N ILE A 17 11.09 -7.87 -0.10
CA ILE A 17 10.45 -9.07 0.47
C ILE A 17 9.54 -8.70 1.65
N GLY A 18 10.04 -7.91 2.61
CA GLY A 18 9.29 -7.51 3.80
C GLY A 18 8.22 -6.46 3.52
N GLY A 19 8.53 -5.49 2.66
CA GLY A 19 7.67 -4.34 2.36
C GLY A 19 6.66 -4.55 1.24
N ALA A 20 6.90 -5.45 0.28
CA ALA A 20 5.95 -5.75 -0.81
C ALA A 20 5.51 -7.21 -0.84
N LEU A 21 6.45 -8.16 -0.91
CA LEU A 21 6.10 -9.56 -1.19
C LEU A 21 5.27 -10.20 -0.07
N ILE A 22 5.77 -10.16 1.17
CA ILE A 22 5.08 -10.70 2.35
C ILE A 22 3.69 -10.05 2.53
N PRO A 23 3.54 -8.71 2.54
CA PRO A 23 2.24 -8.06 2.66
C PRO A 23 1.26 -8.43 1.54
N VAL A 24 1.73 -8.57 0.30
CA VAL A 24 0.89 -9.01 -0.83
C VAL A 24 0.44 -10.46 -0.63
N LEU A 25 1.36 -11.36 -0.27
CA LEU A 25 1.02 -12.76 -0.01
C LEU A 25 0.03 -12.90 1.14
N PHE A 26 0.20 -12.14 2.22
CA PHE A 26 -0.74 -12.16 3.33
C PHE A 26 -2.09 -11.54 2.95
N SER A 27 -2.10 -10.48 2.15
CA SER A 27 -3.35 -9.92 1.60
C SER A 27 -4.09 -10.92 0.71
N LEU A 28 -3.38 -11.67 -0.13
CA LEU A 28 -3.94 -12.74 -0.96
C LEU A 28 -4.49 -13.88 -0.10
N PHE A 29 -3.79 -14.26 0.97
CA PHE A 29 -4.30 -15.26 1.92
C PHE A 29 -5.63 -14.81 2.55
N LEU A 30 -5.72 -13.56 3.00
CA LEU A 30 -6.95 -13.02 3.57
C LEU A 30 -8.09 -12.99 2.54
N LEU A 31 -7.81 -12.58 1.30
CA LEU A 31 -8.79 -12.52 0.22
C LEU A 31 -9.29 -13.90 -0.21
N LEU A 32 -8.39 -14.88 -0.35
CA LEU A 32 -8.71 -16.18 -0.95
C LEU A 32 -9.17 -17.23 0.08
N TYR A 33 -8.77 -17.09 1.34
CA TYR A 33 -9.08 -18.07 2.39
C TYR A 33 -9.89 -17.46 3.53
N SER A 34 -9.48 -16.33 4.09
CA SER A 34 -10.14 -15.78 5.29
C SER A 34 -11.52 -15.20 5.00
N ILE A 35 -11.70 -14.44 3.91
CA ILE A 35 -13.03 -13.90 3.53
C ILE A 35 -14.02 -15.05 3.27
N PRO A 36 -13.71 -16.06 2.43
CA PRO A 36 -14.61 -17.21 2.23
C PRO A 36 -14.96 -17.99 3.49
N ALA A 37 -14.03 -18.07 4.45
CA ALA A 37 -14.22 -18.84 5.67
C ALA A 37 -14.96 -18.09 6.78
N LEU A 38 -14.83 -16.76 6.86
CA LEU A 38 -15.30 -15.96 8.01
C LEU A 38 -16.50 -15.06 7.70
N GLU A 39 -16.70 -14.68 6.44
CA GLU A 39 -17.73 -13.71 6.07
C GLU A 39 -19.01 -14.38 5.58
N GLN A 40 -20.16 -13.91 6.07
CA GLN A 40 -21.47 -14.44 5.68
C GLN A 40 -21.87 -14.03 4.26
N ASN A 41 -21.46 -12.84 3.82
CA ASN A 41 -21.78 -12.31 2.51
C ASN A 41 -20.50 -11.92 1.76
N LEU A 42 -20.03 -12.83 0.92
CA LEU A 42 -18.78 -12.70 0.18
C LEU A 42 -18.78 -11.49 -0.75
N THR A 43 -19.87 -11.28 -1.49
CA THR A 43 -19.98 -10.16 -2.44
C THR A 43 -19.82 -8.82 -1.74
N VAL A 44 -20.48 -8.65 -0.59
CA VAL A 44 -20.39 -7.41 0.21
C VAL A 44 -19.00 -7.26 0.82
N ALA A 45 -18.40 -8.33 1.34
CA ALA A 45 -17.06 -8.30 1.92
C ALA A 45 -16.00 -7.89 0.88
N TYR A 46 -15.99 -8.52 -0.30
CA TYR A 46 -15.07 -8.17 -1.37
C TYR A 46 -15.30 -6.75 -1.89
N LEU A 47 -16.55 -6.32 -2.02
CA LEU A 47 -16.86 -4.95 -2.45
C LEU A 47 -16.31 -3.92 -1.46
N LYS A 48 -16.45 -4.14 -0.15
CA LYS A 48 -15.91 -3.24 0.88
C LYS A 48 -14.39 -3.17 0.85
N VAL A 49 -13.71 -4.32 0.72
CA VAL A 49 -12.24 -4.35 0.56
C VAL A 49 -11.82 -3.60 -0.70
N PHE A 50 -12.54 -3.79 -1.81
CA PHE A 50 -12.26 -3.10 -3.06
C PHE A 50 -12.46 -1.58 -2.94
N VAL A 51 -13.53 -1.12 -2.31
CA VAL A 51 -13.75 0.31 -2.06
C VAL A 51 -12.65 0.88 -1.17
N ALA A 52 -12.27 0.20 -0.09
CA ALA A 52 -11.17 0.63 0.78
C ALA A 52 -9.85 0.71 0.01
N PHE A 53 -9.53 -0.29 -0.81
CA PHE A 53 -8.37 -0.31 -1.70
C PHE A 53 -8.33 0.93 -2.60
N ILE A 54 -9.42 1.23 -3.32
CA ILE A 54 -9.49 2.40 -4.21
C ILE A 54 -9.31 3.71 -3.43
N VAL A 55 -9.98 3.86 -2.30
CA VAL A 55 -9.86 5.06 -1.46
C VAL A 55 -8.42 5.27 -1.00
N VAL A 56 -7.80 4.23 -0.44
CA VAL A 56 -6.40 4.32 0.03
C VAL A 56 -5.46 4.60 -1.12
N THR A 57 -5.60 3.91 -2.26
CA THR A 57 -4.77 4.16 -3.45
C THR A 57 -4.83 5.62 -3.88
N LEU A 58 -6.02 6.20 -4.02
CA LEU A 58 -6.18 7.58 -4.47
C LEU A 58 -5.59 8.58 -3.47
N VAL A 59 -5.82 8.38 -2.17
CA VAL A 59 -5.25 9.25 -1.13
C VAL A 59 -3.73 9.14 -1.10
N VAL A 60 -3.19 7.93 -1.00
CA VAL A 60 -1.73 7.70 -0.95
C VAL A 60 -1.05 8.26 -2.18
N HIS A 61 -1.60 8.01 -3.38
CA HIS A 61 -1.04 8.53 -4.62
C HIS A 61 -0.99 10.07 -4.65
N LYS A 62 -2.03 10.73 -4.15
CA LYS A 62 -2.08 12.19 -4.04
C LYS A 62 -1.00 12.77 -3.13
N PHE A 63 -0.63 12.05 -2.07
CA PHE A 63 0.40 12.49 -1.12
C PHE A 63 1.81 11.99 -1.44
N ALA A 64 1.96 11.09 -2.42
CA ALA A 64 3.24 10.55 -2.84
C ALA A 64 4.10 11.61 -3.55
N ARG A 65 5.37 11.71 -3.15
CA ARG A 65 6.33 12.66 -3.72
C ARG A 65 7.64 11.93 -4.09
N PRO A 66 8.15 12.09 -5.32
CA PRO A 66 9.48 11.59 -5.66
C PRO A 66 10.55 12.45 -4.97
N ILE A 67 11.40 11.83 -4.16
CA ILE A 67 12.51 12.46 -3.45
C ILE A 67 13.82 11.87 -3.97
N LYS A 68 14.69 12.74 -4.50
CA LYS A 68 16.00 12.36 -5.04
C LYS A 68 16.84 11.62 -3.98
N GLY A 69 17.36 10.45 -4.37
CA GLY A 69 18.18 9.61 -3.49
C GLY A 69 17.41 8.82 -2.42
N LEU A 70 16.09 9.01 -2.28
CA LEU A 70 15.26 8.29 -1.30
C LEU A 70 14.18 7.41 -1.97
N GLY A 71 13.71 7.79 -3.17
CA GLY A 71 12.63 7.09 -3.86
C GLY A 71 11.30 7.86 -3.74
N ILE A 72 10.18 7.14 -3.74
CA ILE A 72 8.85 7.75 -3.57
C ILE A 72 8.51 7.77 -2.08
N ALA A 73 8.30 8.95 -1.53
CA ALA A 73 7.98 9.13 -0.11
C ALA A 73 6.51 9.53 0.08
N VAL A 74 5.88 8.98 1.11
CA VAL A 74 4.54 9.34 1.57
C VAL A 74 4.61 9.67 3.06
N PRO A 75 3.91 10.71 3.56
CA PRO A 75 3.86 10.98 4.99
C PRO A 75 3.32 9.77 5.77
N PHE A 76 4.09 9.33 6.78
CA PHE A 76 3.91 8.04 7.46
C PHE A 76 2.47 7.74 7.92
N PHE A 77 1.76 8.72 8.49
CA PHE A 77 0.42 8.51 9.04
C PHE A 77 -0.69 8.49 7.99
N ILE A 78 -0.47 9.01 6.79
CA ILE A 78 -1.51 9.16 5.77
C ILE A 78 -2.08 7.79 5.37
N PRO A 79 -1.28 6.80 4.96
CA PRO A 79 -1.83 5.51 4.57
C PRO A 79 -2.57 4.75 5.70
N PRO A 80 -2.00 4.54 6.91
CA PRO A 80 -2.66 3.76 7.95
C PRO A 80 -3.91 4.44 8.50
N LEU A 81 -3.91 5.77 8.62
CA LEU A 81 -5.09 6.51 9.06
C LEU A 81 -6.20 6.41 8.02
N THR A 82 -5.88 6.56 6.72
CA THR A 82 -6.86 6.43 5.65
C THR A 82 -7.48 5.04 5.62
N ALA A 83 -6.66 3.99 5.77
CA ALA A 83 -7.11 2.61 5.81
C ALA A 83 -8.01 2.32 7.01
N ALA A 84 -7.63 2.78 8.21
CA ALA A 84 -8.43 2.62 9.41
C ALA A 84 -9.78 3.35 9.30
N LEU A 85 -9.79 4.61 8.84
CA LEU A 85 -11.02 5.39 8.68
C LEU A 85 -11.93 4.80 7.59
N ALA A 86 -11.39 4.42 6.44
CA ALA A 86 -12.16 3.79 5.37
C ALA A 86 -12.80 2.49 5.87
N SER A 87 -12.05 1.66 6.59
CA SER A 87 -12.60 0.44 7.18
C SER A 87 -13.67 0.71 8.25
N ALA A 88 -13.41 1.65 9.18
CA ALA A 88 -14.36 2.04 10.22
C ALA A 88 -15.71 2.52 9.63
N ILE A 89 -15.66 3.23 8.51
CA ILE A 89 -16.87 3.69 7.79
C ILE A 89 -17.55 2.54 7.05
N LEU A 90 -16.80 1.62 6.42
CA LEU A 90 -17.34 0.59 5.54
C LEU A 90 -17.86 -0.64 6.30
N PHE A 91 -17.24 -1.03 7.41
CA PHE A 91 -17.57 -2.28 8.09
C PHE A 91 -19.03 -2.40 8.54
N PRO A 92 -19.75 -1.35 9.01
CA PRO A 92 -21.11 -1.48 9.48
C PRO A 92 -22.17 -1.32 8.37
N ILE A 93 -21.78 -0.88 7.17
CA ILE A 93 -22.72 -0.61 6.07
C ILE A 93 -23.33 -1.92 5.55
N TYR A 94 -24.66 -1.94 5.46
CA TYR A 94 -25.49 -3.05 4.96
C TYR A 94 -25.40 -4.35 5.77
N VAL A 95 -24.28 -5.07 5.69
CA VAL A 95 -23.99 -6.29 6.47
C VAL A 95 -22.67 -6.08 7.18
N LYS A 96 -22.60 -6.36 8.49
CA LYS A 96 -21.34 -6.26 9.23
C LYS A 96 -20.31 -7.25 8.67
N THR A 97 -19.11 -6.76 8.41
CA THR A 97 -17.97 -7.54 7.92
C THR A 97 -16.75 -7.27 8.79
N ASN A 98 -15.73 -8.12 8.76
CA ASN A 98 -14.53 -7.94 9.57
C ASN A 98 -13.77 -6.64 9.21
N PRO A 99 -13.72 -5.64 10.12
CA PRO A 99 -13.08 -4.37 9.84
C PRO A 99 -11.56 -4.51 9.69
N PHE A 100 -10.93 -5.45 10.39
CA PHE A 100 -9.48 -5.64 10.33
C PHE A 100 -9.01 -6.15 8.98
N ILE A 101 -9.79 -7.04 8.34
CA ILE A 101 -9.49 -7.52 6.98
C ILE A 101 -9.61 -6.37 5.97
N ILE A 102 -10.65 -5.54 6.06
CA ILE A 102 -10.83 -4.37 5.19
C ILE A 102 -9.66 -3.39 5.34
N ALA A 103 -9.30 -3.05 6.58
CA ALA A 103 -8.22 -2.12 6.88
C ALA A 103 -6.86 -2.66 6.41
N TYR A 104 -6.55 -3.93 6.70
CA TYR A 104 -5.28 -4.52 6.32
C TYR A 104 -5.15 -4.64 4.80
N VAL A 105 -6.10 -5.30 4.13
CA VAL A 105 -5.99 -5.58 2.69
C VAL A 105 -6.11 -4.30 1.88
N GLY A 106 -7.14 -3.49 2.15
CA GLY A 106 -7.35 -2.21 1.47
C GLY A 106 -6.21 -1.23 1.72
N GLY A 107 -5.72 -1.17 2.97
CA GLY A 107 -4.58 -0.33 3.36
C GLY A 107 -3.28 -0.76 2.68
N THR A 108 -2.91 -2.03 2.82
CA THR A 108 -1.64 -2.57 2.32
C THR A 108 -1.57 -2.52 0.80
N LEU A 109 -2.54 -3.13 0.11
CA LEU A 109 -2.55 -3.14 -1.36
C LEU A 109 -2.77 -1.73 -1.90
N GLY A 110 -3.64 -0.95 -1.25
CA GLY A 110 -3.92 0.42 -1.66
C GLY A 110 -2.69 1.30 -1.61
N THR A 111 -1.89 1.15 -0.55
CA THR A 111 -0.62 1.88 -0.36
C THR A 111 0.43 1.45 -1.36
N LEU A 112 0.60 0.14 -1.58
CA LEU A 112 1.56 -0.37 -2.57
C LEU A 112 1.26 0.16 -3.98
N VAL A 113 -0.02 0.12 -4.38
CA VAL A 113 -0.44 0.63 -5.68
C VAL A 113 -0.30 2.15 -5.74
N GLY A 114 -0.79 2.86 -4.73
CA GLY A 114 -0.83 4.33 -4.73
C GLY A 114 0.55 4.98 -4.61
N ALA A 115 1.41 4.44 -3.73
CA ALA A 115 2.74 4.96 -3.51
C ALA A 115 3.68 4.53 -4.65
N ASP A 116 3.76 3.24 -4.94
CA ASP A 116 4.80 2.73 -5.83
C ASP A 116 4.33 2.57 -7.27
N LEU A 117 3.30 1.75 -7.51
CA LEU A 117 2.94 1.34 -8.88
C LEU A 117 2.45 2.51 -9.74
N LEU A 118 1.65 3.41 -9.18
CA LEU A 118 1.14 4.59 -9.89
C LEU A 118 2.18 5.71 -10.05
N ASN A 119 3.38 5.59 -9.49
CA ASN A 119 4.46 6.58 -9.60
C ASN A 119 5.72 6.01 -10.28
N LEU A 120 5.62 4.84 -10.93
CA LEU A 120 6.76 4.19 -11.59
C LEU A 120 7.35 5.05 -12.73
N ASP A 121 6.52 5.84 -13.40
CA ASP A 121 6.91 6.79 -14.44
C ASP A 121 7.88 7.86 -13.89
N LYS A 122 7.62 8.33 -12.67
CA LYS A 122 8.43 9.35 -11.98
C LYS A 122 9.77 8.82 -11.48
N ILE A 123 9.98 7.49 -11.44
CA ILE A 123 11.25 6.88 -10.99
C ILE A 123 12.42 7.30 -11.87
N SER A 124 12.18 7.47 -13.18
CA SER A 124 13.19 7.92 -14.13
C SER A 124 13.78 9.30 -13.79
N GLU A 125 13.00 10.16 -13.12
CA GLU A 125 13.38 11.52 -12.73
C GLU A 125 14.20 11.58 -11.42
N ILE A 126 14.15 10.52 -10.61
CA ILE A 126 14.81 10.44 -9.30
C ILE A 126 16.34 10.32 -9.48
N GLY A 127 16.79 9.76 -10.60
CA GLY A 127 18.21 9.61 -10.92
C GLY A 127 18.96 8.63 -10.01
N ALA A 128 18.22 7.77 -9.30
CA ALA A 128 18.79 6.74 -8.43
C ALA A 128 19.21 5.49 -9.24
N PRO A 129 20.34 4.84 -8.91
CA PRO A 129 20.80 3.63 -9.59
C PRO A 129 19.92 2.41 -9.28
N ILE A 130 19.31 2.38 -8.08
CA ILE A 130 18.42 1.31 -7.62
C ILE A 130 17.20 1.94 -6.97
N VAL A 131 16.02 1.43 -7.29
CA VAL A 131 14.76 1.77 -6.63
C VAL A 131 14.05 0.49 -6.23
N SER A 132 13.52 0.46 -4.99
CA SER A 132 12.87 -0.71 -4.42
C SER A 132 11.36 -0.44 -4.24
N ILE A 133 10.53 -1.26 -4.88
CA ILE A 133 9.07 -1.32 -4.69
C ILE A 133 8.78 -1.95 -3.33
N GLY A 134 7.84 -1.38 -2.58
CA GLY A 134 7.64 -1.69 -1.18
C GLY A 134 8.81 -1.24 -0.33
N GLY A 135 9.39 -0.08 -0.65
CA GLY A 135 10.23 0.71 0.27
C GLY A 135 11.74 0.58 0.20
N ALA A 136 12.37 1.58 0.81
CA ALA A 136 13.82 1.76 0.95
C ALA A 136 14.44 1.10 2.21
N GLY A 137 13.71 0.24 2.95
CA GLY A 137 14.15 -0.37 4.21
C GLY A 137 13.49 -1.74 4.52
N ILE A 138 13.84 -2.36 5.66
CA ILE A 138 13.46 -3.76 6.01
C ILE A 138 11.95 -3.91 6.31
N PHE A 139 11.33 -2.88 6.87
CA PHE A 139 9.88 -2.76 7.03
C PHE A 139 9.42 -1.46 6.39
N ASP A 140 8.77 -1.55 5.24
CA ASP A 140 8.29 -0.37 4.52
C ASP A 140 6.95 0.15 5.05
N GLY A 141 6.65 1.39 4.67
CA GLY A 141 5.35 2.02 4.81
C GLY A 141 4.21 1.12 4.37
N VAL A 142 4.35 0.29 3.32
CA VAL A 142 3.30 -0.65 2.90
C VAL A 142 2.96 -1.68 3.97
N TYR A 143 3.94 -2.42 4.50
CA TYR A 143 3.71 -3.44 5.53
C TYR A 143 3.28 -2.83 6.87
N LEU A 144 3.96 -1.75 7.27
CA LEU A 144 3.62 -1.02 8.49
C LEU A 144 2.22 -0.40 8.40
N THR A 145 1.78 0.02 7.22
CA THR A 145 0.42 0.53 7.02
C THR A 145 -0.63 -0.49 7.42
N GLY A 146 -0.52 -1.74 6.94
CA GLY A 146 -1.47 -2.78 7.27
C GLY A 146 -1.54 -3.05 8.77
N ILE A 147 -0.38 -3.17 9.43
CA ILE A 147 -0.29 -3.44 10.87
C ILE A 147 -0.78 -2.25 11.69
N THR A 148 -0.29 -1.04 11.40
CA THR A 148 -0.67 0.18 12.11
C THR A 148 -2.15 0.50 11.92
N ALA A 149 -2.72 0.25 10.74
CA ALA A 149 -4.15 0.40 10.50
C ALA A 149 -4.99 -0.52 11.39
N ILE A 150 -4.57 -1.76 11.62
CA ILE A 150 -5.26 -2.68 12.55
C ILE A 150 -5.26 -2.09 13.97
N PHE A 151 -4.11 -1.62 14.46
CA PHE A 151 -4.03 -1.02 15.80
C PHE A 151 -4.86 0.26 15.94
N LEU A 152 -4.82 1.14 14.93
CA LEU A 152 -5.65 2.35 14.91
C LEU A 152 -7.14 2.01 14.88
N LEU A 153 -7.53 1.03 14.06
CA LEU A 153 -8.91 0.60 13.95
C LEU A 153 -9.43 0.00 15.26
N TRP A 154 -8.59 -0.75 15.98
CA TRP A 154 -8.91 -1.31 17.30
C TRP A 154 -9.22 -0.23 18.35
N LEU A 155 -8.72 1.00 18.17
CA LEU A 155 -9.05 2.13 19.06
C LEU A 155 -10.38 2.82 18.69
N ILE A 156 -10.89 2.61 17.47
CA ILE A 156 -12.04 3.33 16.91
C ILE A 156 -13.31 2.48 16.94
N VAL A 157 -13.18 1.15 16.83
CA VAL A 157 -14.28 0.19 16.67
C VAL A 157 -14.39 -0.71 17.89
#